data_AF-A0A5C5FTB9-F1
#
_entry.id   AF-A0A5C5FTB9-F1
#
_cell.length_a   1.000
_cell.length_b   1.000
_cell.length_c   1.000
_cell.angle_alpha   90.00
_cell.angle_beta   90.00
_cell.angle_gamma   90.00
#
_symmetry.space_group_name_H-M   'P 1'
#
loop_
_entity.id
_entity.type
_entity.pdbx_description
1 polymer ?
#
loop_
_entity_poly.entity_id
_entity_poly.type
_entity_poly.pdbx_seq_one_letter_code
_entity_poly.pdbx_strand_id
1 'polypeptide(L)'
;MSAEQGQPIASTSTASIPGAGDEKQIAIRLSTKDPLYTIPPAKFLVPASWRRFHLSELINKVLDNASPIPFDFLIDQTLLRSSLGAYCQATGTSEEVVLEVEFLPSTLPPQLESTLPSEDWVSDVSVAVRGSILTASYAGTLSLQSNDLPPGSNLTFTGHDLSALSATYVPVPLGSEDKRWVASGGMDRVGRVWEYSIPPLSLDAEPTVPAPTCLYTLALHQAPISSVRTRPLPSASTSATSAPHLLTAGWDGLIGLWDLTPGVNEGEADLEGADRKKKRRRQSTTVVNKAPSAVLRGHTGKISRAAFDRSDSTKAYSAGWDHSVRSWDLSVGEEISSKTSDKVLLAMAQLTAPNLLATGSTDRLICLWDLRTDATQNISLTLAGHSAPVSAVAAHPTSSLLFASGSYDSTVRIWDARSPKQALFTLPVPKKEGDDDRKEPEKVLAIDWDGERLVAGGEGSRTIVWRVSGQESQAPAAAAAQ
;
A
#
# COMPACT_ATOMS: atom_id res chain seq x y z
N MET A 1 24.01 -59.58 -21.57
CA MET A 1 22.83 -60.29 -21.02
C MET A 1 22.34 -59.43 -19.86
N SER A 2 21.23 -58.73 -19.91
CA SER A 2 20.08 -58.79 -20.80
C SER A 2 19.44 -57.40 -20.88
N ALA A 3 18.89 -57.08 -22.04
CA ALA A 3 18.08 -55.90 -22.30
C ALA A 3 16.61 -56.23 -22.05
N GLU A 4 15.88 -55.35 -21.37
CA GLU A 4 14.42 -55.22 -21.39
C GLU A 4 14.16 -53.72 -21.64
N GLN A 5 13.97 -53.28 -22.89
CA GLN A 5 12.69 -53.22 -23.62
C GLN A 5 11.58 -52.55 -22.83
N GLY A 6 11.27 -51.32 -23.25
CA GLY A 6 10.26 -50.45 -22.68
C GLY A 6 8.83 -50.92 -22.95
N GLN A 7 7.94 -50.47 -22.05
CA GLN A 7 6.50 -50.44 -22.26
C GLN A 7 6.04 -48.98 -22.39
N PRO A 8 5.34 -48.60 -23.47
CA PRO A 8 4.61 -47.35 -23.53
C PRO A 8 3.25 -47.53 -22.85
N ILE A 9 2.93 -46.66 -21.89
CA ILE A 9 1.65 -46.68 -21.19
C ILE A 9 0.66 -45.79 -21.96
N ALA A 10 -0.39 -46.46 -22.46
CA ALA A 10 -1.72 -45.99 -22.86
C ALA A 10 -1.81 -44.63 -23.59
N SER A 11 -1.74 -44.72 -24.91
CA SER A 11 -2.36 -43.79 -25.85
C SER A 11 -3.86 -43.63 -25.55
N THR A 12 -4.26 -42.45 -25.07
CA THR A 12 -5.65 -42.05 -24.99
C THR A 12 -6.21 -41.97 -26.41
N SER A 13 -7.11 -42.89 -26.70
CA SER A 13 -7.85 -43.02 -27.95
C SER A 13 -8.47 -41.69 -28.37
N THR A 14 -8.12 -41.27 -29.57
CA THR A 14 -8.74 -40.21 -30.36
C THR A 14 -10.24 -40.46 -30.52
N ALA A 15 -11.06 -39.78 -29.72
CA ALA A 15 -12.45 -39.53 -30.06
C ALA A 15 -12.47 -38.39 -31.09
N SER A 16 -12.57 -38.75 -32.36
CA SER A 16 -12.68 -37.83 -33.49
C SER A 16 -14.00 -37.04 -33.40
N ILE A 17 -13.91 -35.76 -33.06
CA ILE A 17 -14.95 -34.77 -33.31
C ILE A 17 -14.84 -34.37 -34.79
N PRO A 18 -15.87 -34.57 -35.64
CA PRO A 18 -15.80 -34.18 -37.04
C PRO A 18 -16.04 -32.68 -37.15
N GLY A 19 -14.96 -31.89 -37.26
CA GLY A 19 -15.07 -30.45 -37.52
C GLY A 19 -13.96 -29.54 -37.01
N ALA A 20 -12.74 -30.03 -36.77
CA ALA A 20 -11.61 -29.15 -36.45
C ALA A 20 -10.57 -29.25 -37.58
N GLY A 21 -10.38 -28.16 -38.34
CA GLY A 21 -9.16 -28.00 -39.13
C GLY A 21 -7.95 -28.05 -38.18
N ASP A 22 -6.79 -28.46 -38.68
CA ASP A 22 -5.53 -28.57 -37.92
C ASP A 22 -5.33 -27.35 -37.01
N GLU A 23 -5.74 -27.48 -35.75
CA GLU A 23 -5.53 -26.43 -34.76
C GLU A 23 -4.05 -26.47 -34.40
N LYS A 24 -3.34 -25.41 -34.79
CA LYS A 24 -1.91 -25.23 -34.48
C LYS A 24 -1.64 -25.49 -33.01
N GLN A 25 -0.67 -26.35 -32.72
CA GLN A 25 -0.29 -26.72 -31.35
C GLN A 25 1.00 -26.00 -30.96
N ILE A 26 1.06 -25.57 -29.70
CA ILE A 26 2.21 -24.91 -29.09
C ILE A 26 2.69 -25.78 -27.93
N ALA A 27 3.99 -25.97 -27.83
CA ALA A 27 4.60 -26.67 -26.71
C ALA A 27 4.79 -25.68 -25.54
N ILE A 28 4.23 -26.02 -24.38
CA ILE A 28 4.38 -25.24 -23.15
C ILE A 28 5.02 -26.10 -22.05
N ARG A 29 5.75 -25.42 -21.16
CA ARG A 29 6.27 -25.98 -19.91
C ARG A 29 5.71 -25.17 -18.76
N LEU A 30 4.94 -25.84 -17.90
CA LEU A 30 4.32 -25.19 -16.75
C LEU A 30 5.29 -25.21 -15.56
N SER A 31 5.44 -24.07 -14.89
CA SER A 31 6.19 -23.93 -13.66
C SER A 31 5.41 -23.09 -12.65
N THR A 32 5.67 -23.28 -11.36
CA THR A 32 5.13 -22.40 -10.32
C THR A 32 6.20 -22.17 -9.25
N LYS A 33 6.11 -21.02 -8.59
CA LYS A 33 6.91 -20.72 -7.39
C LYS A 33 6.17 -21.07 -6.10
N ASP A 34 4.87 -21.32 -6.17
CA ASP A 34 4.06 -21.66 -5.00
C ASP A 34 4.20 -23.16 -4.70
N PRO A 35 4.71 -23.55 -3.51
CA PRO A 35 4.98 -24.95 -3.20
C PRO A 35 3.71 -25.81 -3.17
N LEU A 36 2.56 -25.20 -2.91
CA LEU A 36 1.25 -25.86 -2.83
C LEU A 36 0.76 -26.39 -4.19
N TYR A 37 1.19 -25.79 -5.30
CA TYR A 37 0.69 -26.13 -6.63
C TYR A 37 1.76 -26.74 -7.53
N THR A 38 2.75 -27.41 -6.94
CA THR A 38 3.88 -27.97 -7.69
C THR A 38 3.41 -29.09 -8.63
N ILE A 39 3.69 -28.94 -9.92
CA ILE A 39 3.40 -29.93 -10.96
C ILE A 39 4.74 -30.49 -11.51
N PRO A 40 4.83 -31.78 -11.87
CA PRO A 40 6.00 -32.31 -12.55
C PRO A 40 6.35 -31.51 -13.82
N PRO A 41 7.64 -31.23 -14.10
CA PRO A 41 8.05 -30.44 -15.25
C PRO A 41 7.89 -31.25 -16.56
N ALA A 42 6.66 -31.40 -17.01
CA ALA A 42 6.30 -32.06 -18.26
C ALA A 42 6.09 -31.03 -19.39
N LYS A 43 6.32 -31.48 -20.63
CA LYS A 43 5.98 -30.71 -21.83
C LYS A 43 4.53 -31.01 -22.19
N PHE A 44 3.72 -29.97 -22.31
CA PHE A 44 2.32 -30.09 -22.75
C PHE A 44 2.19 -29.50 -24.16
N LEU A 45 1.51 -30.23 -25.05
CA LEU A 45 1.11 -29.72 -26.36
C LEU A 45 -0.31 -29.18 -26.24
N VAL A 46 -0.47 -27.88 -26.41
CA VAL A 46 -1.75 -27.19 -26.25
C VAL A 46 -2.12 -26.43 -27.52
N PRO A 47 -3.41 -26.40 -27.92
CA PRO A 47 -3.87 -25.56 -29.02
C PRO A 47 -3.53 -24.08 -28.84
N ALA A 48 -3.15 -23.42 -29.93
CA ALA A 48 -2.82 -21.99 -29.95
C ALA A 48 -4.02 -21.08 -29.62
N SER A 49 -5.25 -21.61 -29.73
CA SER A 49 -6.50 -20.95 -29.37
C SER A 49 -6.71 -20.85 -27.86
N TRP A 50 -5.93 -21.60 -27.06
CA TRP A 50 -6.08 -21.62 -25.61
C TRP A 50 -5.78 -20.27 -24.98
N ARG A 51 -6.64 -19.94 -24.00
CA ARG A 51 -6.58 -18.75 -23.17
C ARG A 51 -6.43 -19.17 -21.72
N ARG A 52 -6.28 -18.17 -20.85
CA ARG A 52 -6.26 -18.30 -19.38
C ARG A 52 -7.22 -19.35 -18.81
N PHE A 53 -8.49 -19.35 -19.24
CA PHE A 53 -9.51 -20.27 -18.74
C PHE A 53 -9.17 -21.74 -19.02
N HIS A 54 -8.83 -22.08 -20.27
CA HIS A 54 -8.50 -23.46 -20.66
C HIS A 54 -7.21 -23.94 -19.98
N LEU A 55 -6.21 -23.06 -19.85
CA LEU A 55 -4.97 -23.39 -19.13
C LEU A 55 -5.22 -23.60 -17.63
N SER A 56 -6.13 -22.82 -17.02
CA SER A 56 -6.54 -23.04 -15.63
C SER A 56 -7.25 -24.38 -15.45
N GLU A 57 -8.09 -24.77 -16.41
CA GLU A 57 -8.78 -26.06 -16.38
C GLU A 57 -7.79 -27.24 -16.51
N LEU A 58 -6.78 -27.11 -17.37
CA LEU A 58 -5.69 -28.09 -17.48
C LEU A 58 -4.99 -28.27 -16.13
N ILE A 59 -4.61 -27.18 -15.47
CA ILE A 59 -3.92 -27.22 -14.18
C ILE A 59 -4.78 -27.85 -13.10
N ASN A 60 -6.07 -27.46 -13.01
CA ASN A 60 -6.97 -28.05 -12.02
C ASN A 60 -7.17 -29.56 -12.23
N LYS A 61 -7.17 -30.03 -13.49
CA LYS A 61 -7.21 -31.48 -13.80
C LYS A 61 -5.91 -32.19 -13.42
N VAL A 62 -4.75 -31.56 -13.61
CA VAL A 62 -3.45 -32.16 -13.27
C VAL A 62 -3.23 -32.22 -11.76
N LEU A 63 -3.70 -31.21 -11.02
CA LEU A 63 -3.59 -31.13 -9.55
C LEU A 63 -4.71 -31.90 -8.81
N ASP A 64 -5.75 -32.34 -9.52
CA ASP A 64 -6.95 -32.98 -8.95
C ASP A 64 -7.58 -32.15 -7.81
N ASN A 65 -7.69 -30.83 -8.01
CA ASN A 65 -8.24 -29.92 -7.01
C ASN A 65 -9.75 -30.15 -6.82
N ALA A 66 -10.19 -30.30 -5.57
CA ALA A 66 -11.61 -30.50 -5.22
C ALA A 66 -12.53 -29.35 -5.65
N SER A 67 -11.99 -28.13 -5.77
CA SER A 67 -12.68 -26.96 -6.30
C SER A 67 -11.81 -26.28 -7.36
N PRO A 68 -12.38 -25.82 -8.49
CA PRO A 68 -11.61 -25.16 -9.54
C PRO A 68 -11.06 -23.82 -9.04
N ILE A 69 -9.74 -23.72 -8.95
CA ILE A 69 -9.03 -22.49 -8.60
C ILE A 69 -8.67 -21.76 -9.89
N PRO A 70 -9.03 -20.47 -10.05
CA PRO A 70 -8.60 -19.70 -11.22
C PRO A 70 -7.09 -19.41 -11.12
N PHE A 71 -6.37 -19.62 -12.22
CA PHE A 71 -4.95 -19.32 -12.33
C PHE A 71 -4.68 -18.25 -13.39
N ASP A 72 -3.68 -17.43 -13.14
CA ASP A 72 -3.07 -16.53 -14.08
C ASP A 72 -1.73 -17.08 -14.57
N PHE A 73 -1.37 -16.68 -15.78
CA PHE A 73 -0.22 -17.21 -16.51
C PHE A 73 0.72 -16.09 -16.90
N LEU A 74 1.99 -16.30 -16.63
CA LEU A 74 3.07 -15.37 -16.86
C LEU A 74 4.07 -15.99 -17.85
N ILE A 75 4.33 -15.30 -18.95
CA ILE A 75 5.31 -15.69 -19.97
C ILE A 75 6.31 -14.54 -20.09
N ASP A 76 7.60 -14.80 -19.87
CA ASP A 76 8.67 -13.77 -19.89
C ASP A 76 8.31 -12.49 -19.11
N GLN A 77 7.78 -12.67 -17.89
CA GLN A 77 7.32 -11.61 -16.99
C GLN A 77 6.14 -10.78 -17.53
N THR A 78 5.35 -11.34 -18.44
CA THR A 78 4.13 -10.73 -18.99
C THR A 78 2.91 -11.58 -18.72
N LEU A 79 1.83 -10.95 -18.28
CA LEU A 79 0.58 -11.63 -17.99
C LEU A 79 -0.13 -11.99 -19.31
N LEU A 80 -0.51 -13.25 -19.47
CA LEU A 80 -1.26 -13.73 -20.63
C LEU A 80 -2.72 -13.25 -20.55
N ARG A 81 -3.04 -12.17 -21.27
CA ARG A 81 -4.42 -11.66 -21.40
C ARG A 81 -5.15 -12.13 -22.66
N SER A 82 -4.42 -12.64 -23.64
CA SER A 82 -4.94 -13.11 -24.94
C SER A 82 -4.79 -14.63 -25.07
N SER A 83 -4.90 -15.17 -26.29
CA SER A 83 -4.54 -16.56 -26.57
C SER A 83 -3.04 -16.72 -26.75
N LEU A 84 -2.52 -17.93 -26.53
CA LEU A 84 -1.10 -18.23 -26.73
C LEU A 84 -0.63 -17.92 -28.16
N GLY A 85 -1.46 -18.19 -29.18
CA GLY A 85 -1.14 -17.86 -30.57
C GLY A 85 -1.00 -16.35 -30.81
N ALA A 86 -1.90 -15.53 -30.25
CA ALA A 86 -1.82 -14.07 -30.36
C ALA A 86 -0.60 -13.51 -29.61
N TYR A 87 -0.24 -14.11 -28.47
CA TYR A 87 0.97 -13.76 -27.73
C TYR A 87 2.24 -14.04 -28.56
N CYS A 88 2.34 -15.20 -29.20
CA CYS A 88 3.48 -15.55 -30.05
C CYS A 88 3.61 -14.59 -31.24
N GLN A 89 2.50 -14.23 -31.87
CA GLN A 89 2.47 -13.26 -32.97
C GLN A 89 2.93 -11.86 -32.51
N ALA A 90 2.48 -11.40 -31.35
CA ALA A 90 2.84 -10.08 -30.83
C ALA A 90 4.30 -9.97 -30.37
N THR A 91 4.87 -11.07 -29.87
CA THR A 91 6.27 -11.12 -29.40
C THR A 91 7.25 -11.52 -30.50
N GLY A 92 6.77 -12.00 -31.65
CA GLY A 92 7.61 -12.54 -32.72
C GLY A 92 8.30 -13.87 -32.34
N THR A 93 7.79 -14.56 -31.32
CA THR A 93 8.34 -15.84 -30.87
C THR A 93 7.96 -16.93 -31.87
N SER A 94 8.95 -17.70 -32.34
CA SER A 94 8.71 -18.82 -33.27
C SER A 94 7.81 -19.88 -32.61
N GLU A 95 6.85 -20.39 -33.38
CA GLU A 95 5.85 -21.38 -32.93
C GLU A 95 6.50 -22.72 -32.51
N GLU A 96 7.79 -22.96 -32.82
CA GLU A 96 8.56 -24.15 -32.43
C GLU A 96 9.21 -24.04 -31.04
N VAL A 97 9.26 -22.83 -30.46
CA VAL A 97 9.90 -22.60 -29.17
C VAL A 97 8.98 -23.07 -28.05
N VAL A 98 9.53 -23.86 -27.12
CA VAL A 98 8.81 -24.25 -25.91
C VAL A 98 8.66 -23.02 -25.02
N LEU A 99 7.41 -22.60 -24.76
CA LEU A 99 7.13 -21.48 -23.86
C LEU A 99 7.23 -21.94 -22.41
N GLU A 100 8.06 -21.28 -21.62
CA GLU A 100 8.04 -21.45 -20.16
C GLU A 100 6.95 -20.54 -19.57
N VAL A 101 5.91 -21.17 -19.02
CA VAL A 101 4.73 -20.48 -18.50
C VAL A 101 4.70 -20.68 -16.99
N GLU A 102 4.95 -19.61 -16.26
CA GLU A 102 4.78 -19.58 -14.80
C GLU A 102 3.29 -19.35 -14.49
N PHE A 103 2.69 -20.16 -13.63
CA PHE A 103 1.30 -19.97 -13.21
C PHE A 103 1.17 -19.64 -11.71
N LEU A 104 0.16 -18.85 -11.40
CA LEU A 104 -0.11 -18.33 -10.05
C LEU A 104 -1.62 -18.20 -9.80
N PRO A 105 -2.09 -18.32 -8.55
CA PRO A 105 -3.51 -18.16 -8.22
C PRO A 105 -3.99 -16.75 -8.60
N SER A 106 -5.13 -16.68 -9.27
CA SER A 106 -5.69 -15.40 -9.70
C SER A 106 -6.21 -14.59 -8.53
N THR A 107 -5.82 -13.33 -8.49
CA THR A 107 -6.48 -12.31 -7.67
C THR A 107 -7.82 -11.95 -8.31
N LEU A 108 -8.90 -11.91 -7.52
CA LEU A 108 -10.18 -11.42 -8.02
C LEU A 108 -10.10 -9.94 -8.38
N PRO A 109 -10.86 -9.47 -9.39
CA PRO A 109 -10.91 -8.06 -9.71
C PRO A 109 -11.47 -7.27 -8.52
N PRO A 110 -10.82 -6.17 -8.12
CA PRO A 110 -11.31 -5.32 -7.05
C PRO A 110 -12.71 -4.77 -7.38
N GLN A 111 -13.59 -4.78 -6.40
CA GLN A 111 -14.94 -4.24 -6.51
C GLN A 111 -15.06 -2.94 -5.72
N LEU A 112 -15.76 -1.95 -6.28
CA LEU A 112 -16.08 -0.72 -5.55
C LEU A 112 -17.02 -1.07 -4.39
N GLU A 113 -16.59 -0.82 -3.15
CA GLU A 113 -17.37 -1.11 -1.94
C GLU A 113 -18.16 0.13 -1.51
N SER A 114 -17.49 1.28 -1.37
CA SER A 114 -18.15 2.51 -0.94
C SER A 114 -17.40 3.77 -1.39
N THR A 115 -18.11 4.89 -1.34
CA THR A 115 -17.54 6.23 -1.53
C THR A 115 -18.00 7.10 -0.38
N LEU A 116 -17.04 7.66 0.36
CA LEU A 116 -17.25 8.38 1.61
C LEU A 116 -17.00 9.86 1.34
N PRO A 117 -17.98 10.75 1.59
CA PRO A 117 -17.78 12.18 1.40
C PRO A 117 -16.80 12.73 2.44
N SER A 118 -15.94 13.67 2.01
CA SER A 118 -15.11 14.49 2.91
C SER A 118 -15.47 15.96 2.75
N GLU A 119 -15.09 16.77 3.74
CA GLU A 119 -15.37 18.21 3.75
C GLU A 119 -14.62 18.96 2.65
N ASP A 120 -13.39 18.51 2.34
CA ASP A 120 -12.50 19.08 1.34
C ASP A 120 -11.59 18.00 0.76
N TRP A 121 -10.63 18.36 -0.08
CA TRP A 121 -9.68 17.46 -0.72
C TRP A 121 -8.96 16.59 0.32
N VAL A 122 -8.82 15.31 0.01
CA VAL A 122 -8.16 14.34 0.89
C VAL A 122 -6.67 14.30 0.55
N SER A 123 -5.83 14.69 1.51
CA SER A 123 -4.38 14.80 1.34
C SER A 123 -3.63 13.50 1.64
N ASP A 124 -4.08 12.73 2.63
CA ASP A 124 -3.49 11.45 3.03
C ASP A 124 -4.59 10.54 3.60
N VAL A 125 -4.38 9.23 3.48
CA VAL A 125 -5.30 8.21 3.98
C VAL A 125 -4.49 7.16 4.73
N SER A 126 -5.04 6.64 5.82
CA SER A 126 -4.48 5.48 6.50
C SER A 126 -5.56 4.47 6.91
N VAL A 127 -5.29 3.19 6.63
CA VAL A 127 -6.14 2.03 6.93
C VAL A 127 -5.34 0.99 7.74
N ALA A 128 -4.35 1.46 8.52
CA ALA A 128 -3.50 0.57 9.31
C ALA A 128 -4.29 -0.24 10.36
N VAL A 129 -5.42 0.29 10.84
CA VAL A 129 -6.35 -0.40 11.74
C VAL A 129 -7.51 -0.94 10.92
N ARG A 130 -7.69 -2.27 10.92
CA ARG A 130 -8.77 -2.93 10.19
C ARG A 130 -10.12 -2.38 10.62
N GLY A 131 -10.98 -2.07 9.63
CA GLY A 131 -12.31 -1.51 9.88
C GLY A 131 -12.33 -0.02 10.24
N SER A 132 -11.18 0.66 10.28
CA SER A 132 -11.09 2.10 10.51
C SER A 132 -10.31 2.82 9.40
N ILE A 133 -10.88 3.90 8.87
CA ILE A 133 -10.28 4.74 7.84
C ILE A 133 -10.00 6.10 8.46
N LEU A 134 -8.72 6.47 8.50
CA LEU A 134 -8.26 7.80 8.89
C LEU A 134 -7.98 8.60 7.62
N THR A 135 -8.50 9.81 7.55
CA THR A 135 -8.31 10.71 6.41
C THR A 135 -7.80 12.06 6.90
N ALA A 136 -6.84 12.63 6.18
CA ALA A 136 -6.40 14.01 6.35
C ALA A 136 -7.00 14.87 5.25
N SER A 137 -7.47 16.06 5.61
CA SER A 137 -8.14 16.98 4.71
C SER A 137 -7.36 18.29 4.54
N TYR A 138 -7.44 18.87 3.34
CA TYR A 138 -6.93 20.21 3.07
C TYR A 138 -7.65 21.31 3.88
N ALA A 139 -8.83 21.01 4.44
CA ALA A 139 -9.50 21.89 5.40
C ALA A 139 -8.75 22.04 6.75
N GLY A 140 -7.68 21.27 6.98
CA GLY A 140 -6.96 21.26 8.27
C GLY A 140 -7.58 20.33 9.31
N THR A 141 -8.54 19.51 8.91
CA THR A 141 -9.21 18.52 9.76
C THR A 141 -8.70 17.11 9.46
N LEU A 142 -8.67 16.26 10.49
CA LEU A 142 -8.57 14.81 10.29
C LEU A 142 -9.94 14.22 10.57
N SER A 143 -10.36 13.23 9.80
CA SER A 143 -11.58 12.49 10.09
C SER A 143 -11.28 11.00 10.21
N LEU A 144 -11.75 10.40 11.30
CA LEU A 144 -11.69 8.97 11.56
C LEU A 144 -13.09 8.39 11.43
N GLN A 145 -13.22 7.45 10.51
CA GLN A 145 -14.41 6.65 10.31
C GLN A 145 -14.10 5.23 10.75
N SER A 146 -14.90 4.64 11.63
CA SER A 146 -14.72 3.27 12.09
C SER A 146 -16.03 2.52 12.07
N ASN A 147 -15.98 1.22 11.78
CA ASN A 147 -17.12 0.32 11.97
C ASN A 147 -17.55 0.23 13.45
N ASP A 148 -16.62 0.50 14.37
CA ASP A 148 -16.88 0.50 15.82
C ASP A 148 -17.62 1.76 16.29
N LEU A 149 -17.69 2.80 15.43
CA LEU A 149 -18.45 4.01 15.72
C LEU A 149 -19.90 3.82 15.29
N PRO A 150 -20.86 4.49 15.97
CA PRO A 150 -22.24 4.54 15.52
C PRO A 150 -22.35 4.94 14.05
N PRO A 151 -23.24 4.32 13.26
CA PRO A 151 -23.37 4.62 11.84
C PRO A 151 -23.71 6.10 11.64
N GLY A 152 -22.92 6.79 10.82
CA GLY A 152 -23.05 8.22 10.54
C GLY A 152 -22.30 9.15 11.50
N SER A 153 -21.62 8.62 12.53
CA SER A 153 -20.75 9.39 13.40
C SER A 153 -19.28 9.29 12.95
N ASN A 154 -18.65 10.44 12.73
CA ASN A 154 -17.24 10.55 12.39
C ASN A 154 -16.54 11.32 13.51
N LEU A 155 -15.37 10.85 13.90
CA LEU A 155 -14.54 11.53 14.88
C LEU A 155 -13.63 12.52 14.13
N THR A 156 -13.87 13.82 14.34
CA THR A 156 -13.12 14.89 13.68
C THR A 156 -12.09 15.48 14.65
N PHE A 157 -10.85 15.55 14.20
CA PHE A 157 -9.75 16.20 14.92
C PHE A 157 -9.58 17.60 14.35
N THR A 158 -9.75 18.62 15.18
CA THR A 158 -9.61 20.02 14.81
C THR A 158 -8.47 20.66 15.61
N GLY A 159 -7.54 21.30 14.92
CA GLY A 159 -6.48 22.08 15.57
C GLY A 159 -5.21 22.30 14.77
N HIS A 160 -5.15 21.85 13.52
CA HIS A 160 -4.23 22.48 12.56
C HIS A 160 -4.79 23.82 12.10
N ASP A 161 -3.92 24.83 12.04
CA ASP A 161 -4.31 26.18 11.58
C ASP A 161 -4.37 26.27 10.05
N LEU A 162 -3.70 25.34 9.37
CA LEU A 162 -3.64 25.19 7.92
C LEU A 162 -3.93 23.74 7.51
N SER A 163 -3.91 23.45 6.21
CA SER A 163 -4.16 22.13 5.65
C SER A 163 -3.34 21.01 6.30
N ALA A 164 -4.01 19.91 6.66
CA ALA A 164 -3.34 18.68 7.09
C ALA A 164 -2.83 17.95 5.84
N LEU A 165 -1.57 17.53 5.84
CA LEU A 165 -0.89 16.91 4.69
C LEU A 165 -0.65 15.41 4.86
N SER A 166 -0.48 14.95 6.10
CA SER A 166 -0.25 13.53 6.38
C SER A 166 -0.83 13.12 7.71
N ALA A 167 -1.34 11.90 7.78
CA ALA A 167 -1.88 11.31 9.00
C ALA A 167 -1.56 9.82 9.09
N THR A 168 -1.34 9.34 10.31
CA THR A 168 -0.99 7.94 10.57
C THR A 168 -1.41 7.50 11.98
N TYR A 169 -1.75 6.23 12.14
CA TYR A 169 -2.01 5.64 13.45
C TYR A 169 -0.71 5.38 14.21
N VAL A 170 -0.72 5.61 15.51
CA VAL A 170 0.39 5.26 16.41
C VAL A 170 0.05 3.93 17.09
N PRO A 171 0.85 2.86 16.86
CA PRO A 171 0.48 1.49 17.22
C PRO A 171 0.50 1.17 18.72
N VAL A 172 1.14 1.99 19.56
CA VAL A 172 1.25 1.74 21.00
C VAL A 172 0.93 3.02 21.78
N PRO A 173 -0.25 3.11 22.39
CA PRO A 173 -0.47 4.02 23.50
C PRO A 173 0.26 3.42 24.72
N LEU A 174 1.21 4.14 25.30
CA LEU A 174 1.69 3.81 26.65
C LEU A 174 0.61 4.27 27.64
N GLY A 175 -0.47 3.48 27.79
CA GLY A 175 -1.63 3.82 28.59
C GLY A 175 -2.74 2.76 28.55
N SER A 176 -3.85 3.02 29.26
CA SER A 176 -5.03 2.13 29.34
C SER A 176 -5.51 1.67 27.96
N GLU A 177 -5.95 0.41 27.86
CA GLU A 177 -6.39 -0.28 26.62
C GLU A 177 -7.37 0.51 25.74
N ASP A 178 -8.11 1.46 26.31
CA ASP A 178 -9.16 2.25 25.63
C ASP A 178 -8.65 3.48 24.86
N LYS A 179 -7.42 3.93 25.12
CA LYS A 179 -6.87 5.15 24.52
C LYS A 179 -6.04 4.80 23.29
N ARG A 180 -6.29 5.46 22.16
CA ARG A 180 -5.54 5.28 20.90
C ARG A 180 -4.93 6.60 20.47
N TRP A 181 -3.79 6.54 19.78
CA TRP A 181 -3.07 7.72 19.34
C TRP A 181 -2.99 7.83 17.82
N VAL A 182 -3.10 9.04 17.29
CA VAL A 182 -2.95 9.39 15.87
C VAL A 182 -1.94 10.52 15.76
N ALA A 183 -1.05 10.46 14.78
CA ALA A 183 -0.13 11.54 14.48
C ALA A 183 -0.49 12.18 13.15
N SER A 184 -0.33 13.50 13.07
CA SER A 184 -0.56 14.28 11.86
C SER A 184 0.49 15.35 11.64
N GLY A 185 0.70 15.71 10.39
CA GLY A 185 1.55 16.82 9.96
C GLY A 185 0.81 17.71 8.98
N GLY A 186 1.02 19.01 9.09
CA GLY A 186 0.31 20.00 8.28
C GLY A 186 1.22 21.04 7.63
N MET A 187 0.59 21.92 6.85
CA MET A 187 1.20 23.11 6.28
C MET A 187 1.59 24.16 7.33
N ASP A 188 1.05 24.05 8.54
CA ASP A 188 1.39 24.89 9.69
C ASP A 188 2.79 24.61 10.27
N ARG A 189 3.53 23.66 9.68
CA ARG A 189 4.90 23.25 10.04
C ARG A 189 4.99 22.49 11.35
N VAL A 190 3.85 22.11 11.92
CA VAL A 190 3.74 21.51 13.23
C VAL A 190 3.18 20.11 13.10
N GLY A 191 3.89 19.14 13.68
CA GLY A 191 3.36 17.80 13.89
C GLY A 191 2.50 17.78 15.14
N ARG A 192 1.37 17.08 15.13
CA ARG A 192 0.51 16.91 16.31
C ARG A 192 0.28 15.44 16.57
N VAL A 193 0.25 15.07 17.85
CA VAL A 193 -0.17 13.74 18.29
C VAL A 193 -1.45 13.89 19.08
N TRP A 194 -2.47 13.19 18.63
CA TRP A 194 -3.82 13.21 19.14
C TRP A 194 -4.11 11.93 19.90
N GLU A 195 -4.81 12.06 21.02
CA GLU A 195 -5.42 10.96 21.74
C GLU A 195 -6.92 10.95 21.53
N TYR A 196 -7.45 9.77 21.21
CA TYR A 196 -8.88 9.53 21.10
C TYR A 196 -9.23 8.19 21.76
N SER A 197 -10.50 8.04 22.12
CA SER A 197 -11.03 6.76 22.63
C SER A 197 -12.33 6.46 21.91
N ILE A 198 -12.53 5.19 21.56
CA ILE A 198 -13.78 4.72 20.97
C ILE A 198 -14.53 4.01 22.09
N PRO A 199 -15.65 4.56 22.59
CA PRO A 199 -16.43 3.88 23.62
C PRO A 199 -16.99 2.57 23.05
N PRO A 200 -17.05 1.49 23.87
CA PRO A 200 -17.64 0.23 23.42
C PRO A 200 -19.11 0.46 23.05
N LEU A 201 -19.54 -0.14 21.94
CA LEU A 201 -20.94 -0.11 21.48
C LEU A 201 -21.84 -0.79 22.52
N SER A 202 -22.42 -0.02 23.43
CA SER A 202 -23.46 -0.48 24.36
C SER A 202 -24.85 -0.19 23.77
N LEU A 203 -25.75 -1.18 23.82
CA LEU A 203 -27.11 -1.08 23.29
C LEU A 203 -28.03 -0.09 24.06
N ASP A 204 -27.65 0.31 25.28
CA ASP A 204 -28.56 0.96 26.24
C ASP A 204 -28.31 2.47 26.48
N ALA A 205 -27.28 3.07 25.87
CA ALA A 205 -26.96 4.49 26.04
C ALA A 205 -26.57 5.12 24.71
N GLU A 206 -27.01 6.36 24.43
CA GLU A 206 -26.47 7.12 23.30
C GLU A 206 -24.96 7.30 23.51
N PRO A 207 -24.11 6.70 22.65
CA PRO A 207 -22.67 6.77 22.85
C PRO A 207 -22.20 8.19 22.55
N THR A 208 -21.93 8.94 23.61
CA THR A 208 -21.24 10.23 23.48
C THR A 208 -19.76 9.94 23.24
N VAL A 209 -19.33 10.09 21.99
CA VAL A 209 -17.93 9.90 21.61
C VAL A 209 -17.12 11.08 22.15
N PRO A 210 -16.10 10.87 23.00
CA PRO A 210 -15.30 11.96 23.53
C PRO A 210 -14.51 12.64 22.41
N ALA A 211 -14.47 13.96 22.44
CA ALA A 211 -13.70 14.73 21.47
C ALA A 211 -12.20 14.40 21.58
N PRO A 212 -11.48 14.27 20.45
CA PRO A 212 -10.05 14.02 20.49
C PRO A 212 -9.29 15.15 21.16
N THR A 213 -8.21 14.81 21.85
CA THR A 213 -7.35 15.79 22.53
C THR A 213 -5.95 15.79 21.94
N CYS A 214 -5.35 16.97 21.78
CA CYS A 214 -3.97 17.08 21.37
C CYS A 214 -3.06 16.84 22.59
N LEU A 215 -2.21 15.82 22.53
CA LEU A 215 -1.24 15.49 23.58
C LEU A 215 0.09 16.20 23.35
N TYR A 216 0.65 16.04 22.16
CA TYR A 216 2.00 16.51 21.83
C TYR A 216 2.02 17.40 20.60
N THR A 217 2.82 18.45 20.68
CA THR A 217 3.20 19.31 19.57
C THR A 217 4.66 19.06 19.20
N LEU A 218 4.92 18.82 17.93
CA LEU A 218 6.22 18.51 17.36
C LEU A 218 6.66 19.68 16.47
N ALA A 219 7.45 20.58 17.03
CA ALA A 219 7.96 21.76 16.34
C ALA A 219 9.44 21.57 16.00
N LEU A 220 9.73 21.29 14.72
CA LEU A 220 11.10 21.18 14.20
C LEU A 220 11.22 21.88 12.84
N HIS A 221 10.25 21.64 11.96
CA HIS A 221 10.35 22.02 10.57
C HIS A 221 10.15 23.53 10.36
N GLN A 222 10.89 24.09 9.40
CA GLN A 222 10.74 25.48 8.95
C GLN A 222 9.78 25.61 7.76
N ALA A 223 9.39 24.47 7.18
CA ALA A 223 8.49 24.36 6.04
C ALA A 223 7.38 23.32 6.32
N PRO A 224 6.35 23.20 5.46
CA PRO A 224 5.29 22.20 5.62
C PRO A 224 5.81 20.78 5.82
N ILE A 225 5.14 20.03 6.69
CA ILE A 225 5.44 18.61 6.94
C ILE A 225 4.72 17.79 5.87
N SER A 226 5.48 17.14 5.01
CA SER A 226 4.96 16.36 3.89
C SER A 226 4.51 14.96 4.27
N SER A 227 5.18 14.33 5.24
CA SER A 227 4.91 12.96 5.63
C SER A 227 5.15 12.76 7.12
N VAL A 228 4.22 12.05 7.75
CA VAL A 228 4.33 11.56 9.13
C VAL A 228 4.11 10.05 9.12
N ARG A 229 5.09 9.28 9.59
CA ARG A 229 5.00 7.81 9.66
C ARG A 229 5.43 7.29 11.01
N THR A 230 4.74 6.26 11.47
CA THR A 230 5.04 5.55 12.69
C THR A 230 5.79 4.27 12.36
N ARG A 231 6.53 3.77 13.35
CA ARG A 231 7.24 2.52 13.22
C ARG A 231 6.25 1.35 13.14
N PRO A 232 6.33 0.48 12.11
CA PRO A 232 5.53 -0.74 12.05
C PRO A 232 5.84 -1.64 13.25
N LEU A 233 4.82 -2.29 13.81
CA LEU A 233 5.03 -3.34 14.81
C LEU A 233 5.69 -4.54 14.12
N PRO A 234 6.74 -5.16 14.69
CA PRO A 234 7.25 -6.43 14.19
C PRO A 234 6.16 -7.50 14.36
N SER A 235 5.80 -8.19 13.29
CA SER A 235 4.77 -9.24 13.27
C SER A 235 5.15 -10.50 14.05
N ALA A 236 6.40 -10.61 14.52
CA ALA A 236 6.90 -11.76 15.27
C ALA A 236 7.93 -11.32 16.33
N SER A 237 7.50 -10.90 17.51
CA SER A 237 8.31 -10.97 18.74
C SER A 237 7.45 -10.65 19.96
N THR A 238 7.37 -11.61 20.88
CA THR A 238 6.68 -11.59 22.17
C THR A 238 7.49 -10.92 23.29
N SER A 239 8.42 -10.01 22.99
CA SER A 239 9.14 -9.30 24.05
C SER A 239 9.67 -7.95 23.61
N ALA A 240 9.50 -6.98 24.51
CA ALA A 240 9.83 -5.55 24.45
C ALA A 240 8.73 -4.68 23.81
N THR A 241 7.99 -4.01 24.69
CA THR A 241 7.21 -2.79 24.44
C THR A 241 8.09 -1.80 23.66
N SER A 242 8.08 -1.86 22.33
CA SER A 242 8.83 -0.93 21.50
C SER A 242 8.25 0.46 21.74
N ALA A 243 9.09 1.40 22.17
CA ALA A 243 8.70 2.79 22.32
C ALA A 243 8.08 3.31 21.01
N PRO A 244 6.96 4.07 21.08
CA PRO A 244 6.32 4.66 19.91
C PRO A 244 7.24 5.72 19.31
N HIS A 245 7.92 5.36 18.23
CA HIS A 245 8.74 6.30 17.46
C HIS A 245 7.95 6.85 16.28
N LEU A 246 8.17 8.13 16.01
CA LEU A 246 7.57 8.84 14.90
C LEU A 246 8.66 9.44 14.02
N LEU A 247 8.44 9.39 12.70
CA LEU A 247 9.29 10.03 11.70
C LEU A 247 8.47 11.13 11.03
N THR A 248 9.01 12.35 11.01
CA THR A 248 8.44 13.48 10.27
C THR A 248 9.39 13.90 9.16
N ALA A 249 8.86 14.20 7.99
CA ALA A 249 9.62 14.74 6.87
C ALA A 249 9.04 16.08 6.43
N GLY A 250 9.91 17.05 6.18
CA GLY A 250 9.52 18.40 5.78
C GLY A 250 9.98 18.78 4.38
N TRP A 251 9.33 19.80 3.83
CA TRP A 251 9.80 20.46 2.60
C TRP A 251 11.07 21.30 2.80
N ASP A 252 11.58 21.39 4.03
CA ASP A 252 12.85 22.02 4.39
C ASP A 252 14.06 21.09 4.20
N GLY A 253 13.84 19.84 3.79
CA GLY A 253 14.91 18.84 3.63
C GLY A 253 15.33 18.19 4.95
N LEU A 254 14.61 18.45 6.05
CA LEU A 254 14.86 17.85 7.35
C LEU A 254 13.98 16.62 7.56
N ILE A 255 14.51 15.64 8.29
CA ILE A 255 13.75 14.51 8.82
C ILE A 255 13.91 14.51 10.34
N GLY A 256 12.80 14.52 11.07
CA GLY A 256 12.78 14.45 12.53
C GLY A 256 12.44 13.05 13.01
N LEU A 257 13.24 12.51 13.92
CA LEU A 257 12.91 11.31 14.69
C LEU A 257 12.42 11.75 16.07
N TRP A 258 11.25 11.25 16.47
CA TRP A 258 10.61 11.61 17.75
C TRP A 258 10.33 10.36 18.56
N ASP A 259 10.62 10.44 19.85
CA ASP A 259 10.20 9.43 20.81
C ASP A 259 8.94 9.92 21.53
N LEU A 260 7.83 9.19 21.35
CA LEU A 260 6.54 9.53 21.93
C LEU A 260 6.36 8.95 23.35
N THR A 261 7.38 8.31 23.95
CA THR A 261 7.32 7.89 25.36
C THR A 261 7.09 9.08 26.30
N PRO A 262 6.05 9.04 27.17
CA PRO A 262 5.78 10.11 28.12
C PRO A 262 6.99 10.39 29.02
N GLY A 263 7.32 11.66 29.22
CA GLY A 263 8.44 12.12 30.03
C GLY A 263 9.81 12.15 29.32
N VAL A 264 9.90 11.66 28.07
CA VAL A 264 11.13 11.73 27.26
C VAL A 264 11.06 12.92 26.31
N ASN A 265 12.12 13.74 26.32
CA ASN A 265 12.28 14.92 25.46
C ASN A 265 11.11 15.91 25.51
N GLU A 266 10.44 16.01 26.66
CA GLU A 266 9.36 16.98 26.89
C GLU A 266 9.98 18.32 27.31
N GLY A 267 9.69 19.38 26.55
CA GLY A 267 9.96 20.76 26.93
C GLY A 267 8.73 21.37 27.60
N GLU A 268 8.94 22.36 28.48
CA GLU A 268 7.81 23.18 28.94
C GLU A 268 7.20 23.90 27.73
N ALA A 269 5.87 23.94 27.66
CA ALA A 269 5.17 24.64 26.60
C ALA A 269 5.57 26.13 26.63
N ASP A 270 6.28 26.60 25.61
CA ASP A 270 6.58 28.02 25.43
C ASP A 270 5.27 28.80 25.34
N LEU A 271 4.86 29.37 26.47
CA LEU A 271 3.85 30.43 26.54
C LEU A 271 4.49 31.73 26.04
N GLU A 272 4.88 31.78 24.78
CA GLU A 272 5.28 33.05 24.16
C GLU A 272 4.04 33.84 23.75
N GLY A 273 3.77 34.90 24.51
CA GLY A 273 3.05 36.07 23.99
C GLY A 273 1.59 36.26 24.40
N ALA A 274 1.25 36.20 25.69
CA ALA A 274 0.11 36.98 26.19
C ALA A 274 0.24 37.26 27.69
N ASP A 275 0.20 38.56 28.02
CA ASP A 275 0.16 39.17 29.33
C ASP A 275 -0.17 38.28 30.53
N ARG A 276 0.73 38.32 31.52
CA ARG A 276 0.49 37.97 32.93
C ARG A 276 -0.62 38.85 33.52
N LYS A 277 -1.89 38.59 33.20
CA LYS A 277 -3.08 38.89 34.02
C LYS A 277 -4.37 38.48 33.30
N LYS A 278 -4.78 37.22 33.48
CA LYS A 278 -6.17 36.80 33.79
C LYS A 278 -6.23 35.29 33.93
N LYS A 279 -5.77 34.81 35.09
CA LYS A 279 -6.07 33.46 35.57
C LYS A 279 -7.54 33.44 35.99
N ARG A 280 -8.42 32.84 35.19
CA ARG A 280 -9.57 32.07 35.70
C ARG A 280 -10.30 31.29 34.60
N ARG A 281 -10.16 29.96 34.73
CA ARG A 281 -11.13 28.92 34.36
C ARG A 281 -11.42 28.75 32.86
N ARG A 282 -10.47 28.10 32.18
CA ARG A 282 -10.76 27.09 31.16
C ARG A 282 -9.96 25.84 31.54
N GLN A 283 -10.59 24.67 31.51
CA GLN A 283 -9.90 23.38 31.62
C GLN A 283 -8.87 23.32 30.49
N SER A 284 -7.62 23.69 30.78
CA SER A 284 -6.53 23.65 29.81
C SER A 284 -5.91 22.27 29.86
N THR A 285 -6.27 21.40 28.93
CA THR A 285 -5.40 20.29 28.55
C THR A 285 -4.05 20.88 28.17
N THR A 286 -3.03 20.66 28.98
CA THR A 286 -1.68 21.17 28.75
C THR A 286 -1.08 20.37 27.61
N VAL A 287 -1.13 20.92 26.39
CA VAL A 287 -0.42 20.35 25.24
C VAL A 287 1.08 20.43 25.52
N VAL A 288 1.78 19.31 25.41
CA VAL A 288 3.22 19.23 25.71
C VAL A 288 4.03 19.39 24.43
N ASN A 289 5.04 20.26 24.46
CA ASN A 289 5.96 20.38 23.33
C ASN A 289 7.05 19.32 23.46
N LYS A 290 7.27 18.52 22.42
CA LYS A 290 8.39 17.58 22.39
C LYS A 290 9.53 18.13 21.56
N ALA A 291 10.76 17.80 21.97
CA ALA A 291 11.97 17.99 21.19
C ALA A 291 12.27 16.71 20.37
N PRO A 292 12.86 16.84 19.17
CA PRO A 292 13.24 15.68 18.37
C PRO A 292 14.40 14.92 19.03
N SER A 293 14.36 13.60 18.97
CA SER A 293 15.46 12.74 19.42
C SER A 293 16.66 12.80 18.47
N ALA A 294 16.40 12.89 17.16
CA ALA A 294 17.43 13.06 16.15
C ALA A 294 16.89 13.88 14.98
N VAL A 295 17.78 14.61 14.31
CA VAL A 295 17.47 15.40 13.12
C VAL A 295 18.40 14.96 12.00
N LEU A 296 17.86 14.28 11.00
CA LEU A 296 18.63 13.79 9.86
C LEU A 296 18.69 14.89 8.80
N ARG A 297 19.91 15.19 8.35
CA ARG A 297 20.20 16.24 7.37
C ARG A 297 20.97 15.64 6.21
N GLY A 298 20.47 15.83 4.98
CA GLY A 298 21.20 15.40 3.78
C GLY A 298 20.49 15.73 2.48
N HIS A 299 19.16 15.74 2.47
CA HIS A 299 18.40 16.14 1.29
C HIS A 299 18.63 17.62 0.95
N THR A 300 18.86 17.90 -0.34
CA THR A 300 19.07 19.26 -0.85
C THR A 300 17.78 19.93 -1.34
N GLY A 301 16.70 19.16 -1.41
CA GLY A 301 15.38 19.60 -1.85
C GLY A 301 14.27 19.15 -0.89
N LYS A 302 13.02 19.41 -1.31
CA LYS A 302 11.83 19.03 -0.53
C LYS A 302 11.74 17.51 -0.39
N ILE A 303 11.46 17.00 0.79
CA ILE A 303 11.22 15.57 0.99
C ILE A 303 9.75 15.28 0.70
N SER A 304 9.48 14.27 -0.13
CA SER A 304 8.11 13.87 -0.44
C SER A 304 7.56 12.90 0.60
N ARG A 305 8.34 11.86 0.96
CA ARG A 305 7.90 10.85 1.93
C ARG A 305 9.09 10.24 2.67
N ALA A 306 8.91 9.93 3.95
CA ALA A 306 9.85 9.18 4.76
C ALA A 306 9.14 8.05 5.50
N ALA A 307 9.76 6.88 5.60
CA ALA A 307 9.19 5.70 6.23
C ALA A 307 10.27 4.89 6.96
N PHE A 308 9.89 4.23 8.06
CA PHE A 308 10.74 3.24 8.72
C PHE A 308 10.87 1.98 7.87
N ASP A 309 11.96 1.26 8.05
CA ASP A 309 12.07 -0.10 7.55
C ASP A 309 11.10 -1.03 8.31
N ARG A 310 10.35 -1.86 7.58
CA ARG A 310 9.45 -2.88 8.12
C ARG A 310 10.19 -4.00 8.85
N SER A 311 11.42 -4.30 8.45
CA SER A 311 12.19 -5.43 8.96
C SER A 311 13.21 -5.02 10.03
N ASP A 312 13.88 -3.90 9.83
CA ASP A 312 14.90 -3.37 10.73
C ASP A 312 14.44 -2.06 11.38
N SER A 313 14.33 -2.10 12.70
CA SER A 313 13.96 -0.94 13.50
C SER A 313 14.90 0.25 13.47
N THR A 314 16.17 0.02 13.13
CA THR A 314 17.20 1.06 13.17
C THR A 314 17.32 1.79 11.84
N LYS A 315 16.57 1.38 10.81
CA LYS A 315 16.66 1.98 9.48
C LYS A 315 15.41 2.78 9.12
N ALA A 316 15.64 3.86 8.39
CA ALA A 316 14.60 4.61 7.72
C ALA A 316 15.00 4.92 6.29
N TYR A 317 13.99 5.15 5.46
CA TYR A 317 14.14 5.56 4.08
C TYR A 317 13.43 6.88 3.83
N SER A 318 13.98 7.68 2.93
CA SER A 318 13.35 8.90 2.47
C SER A 318 13.49 9.06 0.96
N ALA A 319 12.47 9.64 0.35
CA ALA A 319 12.46 10.02 -1.05
C ALA A 319 12.22 11.53 -1.17
N GLY A 320 12.95 12.17 -2.08
CA GLY A 320 12.95 13.62 -2.20
C GLY A 320 12.81 14.14 -3.64
N TRP A 321 12.59 15.44 -3.72
CA TRP A 321 12.59 16.22 -4.96
C TRP A 321 14.01 16.55 -5.43
N ASP A 322 15.03 16.15 -4.67
CA ASP A 322 16.43 16.15 -5.08
C ASP A 322 16.81 14.89 -5.89
N HIS A 323 15.81 14.17 -6.38
CA HIS A 323 15.96 12.95 -7.18
C HIS A 323 16.63 11.80 -6.42
N SER A 324 16.73 11.86 -5.10
CA SER A 324 17.40 10.85 -4.28
C SER A 324 16.43 10.02 -3.43
N VAL A 325 16.76 8.74 -3.32
CA VAL A 325 16.30 7.85 -2.25
C VAL A 325 17.46 7.64 -1.30
N ARG A 326 17.25 7.99 -0.03
CA ARG A 326 18.27 7.89 1.02
C ARG A 326 17.86 6.84 2.04
N SER A 327 18.87 6.17 2.58
CA SER A 327 18.75 5.24 3.70
C SER A 327 19.52 5.80 4.90
N TRP A 328 18.90 5.71 6.07
CA TRP A 328 19.37 6.33 7.29
C TRP A 328 19.55 5.30 8.38
N ASP A 329 20.61 5.45 9.16
CA ASP A 329 20.75 4.78 10.45
C ASP A 329 20.21 5.70 11.53
N LEU A 330 19.13 5.27 12.17
CA LEU A 330 18.45 6.02 13.24
C LEU A 330 19.22 6.00 14.55
N SER A 331 20.12 5.04 14.76
CA SER A 331 20.92 4.95 15.99
C SER A 331 22.04 5.99 16.03
N VAL A 332 22.65 6.26 14.86
CA VAL A 332 23.73 7.24 14.70
C VAL A 332 23.19 8.59 14.21
N GLY A 333 22.06 8.59 13.49
CA GLY A 333 21.50 9.77 12.85
C GLY A 333 22.20 10.15 11.55
N GLU A 334 22.87 9.19 10.90
CA GLU A 334 23.66 9.41 9.68
C GLU A 334 23.08 8.69 8.46
N GLU A 335 23.46 9.15 7.27
CA GLU A 335 23.09 8.54 6.01
C GLU A 335 23.98 7.32 5.73
N ILE A 336 23.35 6.16 5.48
CA ILE A 336 24.05 4.92 5.14
C ILE A 336 24.36 4.89 3.64
N SER A 337 23.37 5.22 2.81
CA SER A 337 23.46 5.15 1.35
C SER A 337 22.49 6.12 0.69
N SER A 338 22.98 6.74 -0.38
CA SER A 338 22.23 7.61 -1.29
C SER A 338 22.14 6.95 -2.66
N LYS A 339 20.94 6.81 -3.20
CA LYS A 339 20.72 6.38 -4.58
C LYS A 339 19.98 7.48 -5.34
N THR A 340 20.45 7.80 -6.54
CA THR A 340 19.88 8.88 -7.36
C THR A 340 19.12 8.31 -8.56
N SER A 341 18.01 8.95 -8.89
CA SER A 341 17.25 8.78 -10.13
C SER A 341 17.39 10.01 -11.02
N ASP A 342 16.91 9.91 -12.26
CA ASP A 342 16.90 11.04 -13.19
C ASP A 342 15.81 12.07 -12.87
N LYS A 343 14.80 11.71 -12.04
CA LYS A 343 13.52 12.44 -11.92
C LYS A 343 13.04 12.59 -10.48
N VAL A 344 12.13 13.54 -10.28
CA VAL A 344 11.62 13.90 -8.95
C VAL A 344 10.73 12.78 -8.43
N LEU A 345 10.93 12.41 -7.16
CA LEU A 345 10.16 11.36 -6.49
C LEU A 345 9.07 11.99 -5.65
N LEU A 346 7.81 11.65 -5.95
CA LEU A 346 6.61 12.19 -5.31
C LEU A 346 6.06 11.27 -4.23
N ALA A 347 6.27 9.95 -4.35
CA ALA A 347 5.71 8.96 -3.45
C ALA A 347 6.73 7.87 -3.14
N MET A 348 6.57 7.22 -1.98
CA MET A 348 7.39 6.09 -1.57
C MET A 348 6.59 5.13 -0.68
N ALA A 349 6.75 3.85 -0.92
CA ALA A 349 6.29 2.76 -0.06
C ALA A 349 7.30 1.62 -0.03
N GLN A 350 7.49 1.02 1.13
CA GLN A 350 8.29 -0.19 1.25
C GLN A 350 7.42 -1.42 1.04
N LEU A 351 7.86 -2.27 0.11
CA LEU A 351 7.25 -3.57 -0.14
C LEU A 351 7.54 -4.52 1.01
N THR A 352 6.72 -5.58 1.12
CA THR A 352 6.91 -6.59 2.17
C THR A 352 8.10 -7.51 1.86
N ALA A 353 8.53 -7.57 0.59
CA ALA A 353 9.83 -8.11 0.24
C ALA A 353 10.97 -7.30 0.90
N PRO A 354 11.99 -7.97 1.48
CA PRO A 354 13.04 -7.27 2.21
C PRO A 354 13.83 -6.33 1.28
N ASN A 355 14.14 -5.13 1.77
CA ASN A 355 14.98 -4.14 1.10
C ASN A 355 14.48 -3.62 -0.26
N LEU A 356 13.19 -3.80 -0.58
CA LEU A 356 12.61 -3.32 -1.84
C LEU A 356 11.68 -2.12 -1.60
N LEU A 357 12.00 -0.98 -2.23
CA LEU A 357 11.16 0.23 -2.20
C LEU A 357 10.49 0.45 -3.55
N ALA A 358 9.23 0.87 -3.53
CA ALA A 358 8.52 1.39 -4.67
C ALA A 358 8.41 2.91 -4.56
N THR A 359 8.82 3.63 -5.59
CA THR A 359 8.72 5.10 -5.65
C THR A 359 7.92 5.55 -6.87
N GLY A 360 7.05 6.54 -6.68
CA GLY A 360 6.34 7.22 -7.76
C GLY A 360 7.12 8.44 -8.26
N SER A 361 7.28 8.56 -9.57
CA SER A 361 8.00 9.66 -10.22
C SER A 361 7.07 10.64 -10.93
N THR A 362 7.55 11.86 -11.17
CA THR A 362 6.92 12.84 -12.07
C THR A 362 6.80 12.34 -13.51
N ASP A 363 7.67 11.42 -13.92
CA ASP A 363 7.71 10.90 -15.30
C ASP A 363 6.69 9.81 -15.59
N ARG A 364 5.69 9.64 -14.70
CA ARG A 364 4.59 8.68 -14.82
C ARG A 364 5.03 7.22 -14.65
N LEU A 365 6.25 7.04 -14.18
CA LEU A 365 6.89 5.76 -13.94
C LEU A 365 6.90 5.45 -12.45
N ILE A 366 6.87 4.15 -12.15
CA ILE A 366 7.12 3.63 -10.81
C ILE A 366 8.46 2.91 -10.87
N CYS A 367 9.38 3.27 -10.00
CA CYS A 367 10.69 2.64 -9.91
C CYS A 367 10.74 1.75 -8.67
N LEU A 368 11.22 0.52 -8.83
CA LEU A 368 11.56 -0.38 -7.73
C LEU A 368 13.05 -0.30 -7.46
N TRP A 369 13.41 -0.02 -6.21
CA TRP A 369 14.78 0.14 -5.74
C TRP A 369 15.15 -1.04 -4.86
N ASP A 370 16.21 -1.75 -5.23
CA ASP A 370 16.86 -2.67 -4.32
C ASP A 370 17.83 -1.87 -3.46
N LEU A 371 17.65 -1.86 -2.14
CA LEU A 371 18.45 -1.08 -1.21
C LEU A 371 19.65 -1.82 -0.64
N ARG A 372 19.94 -3.03 -1.12
CA ARG A 372 21.17 -3.72 -0.75
C ARG A 372 22.37 -2.87 -1.17
N THR A 373 23.37 -2.78 -0.28
CA THR A 373 24.58 -1.96 -0.43
C THR A 373 25.46 -2.37 -1.62
N ASP A 374 25.27 -3.60 -2.12
CA ASP A 374 26.06 -4.20 -3.22
C ASP A 374 25.26 -4.30 -4.54
N ALA A 375 24.10 -3.65 -4.63
CA ALA A 375 23.32 -3.65 -5.85
C ALA A 375 24.00 -2.80 -6.93
N THR A 376 24.44 -3.42 -8.02
CA THR A 376 25.10 -2.76 -9.17
C THR A 376 24.19 -1.79 -9.93
N GLN A 377 22.87 -1.89 -9.74
CA GLN A 377 21.88 -0.99 -10.33
C GLN A 377 21.06 -0.30 -9.25
N ASN A 378 20.86 1.01 -9.41
CA ASN A 378 20.05 1.81 -8.50
C ASN A 378 18.56 1.46 -8.61
N ILE A 379 18.09 1.22 -9.83
CA ILE A 379 16.71 0.86 -10.15
C ILE A 379 16.71 -0.57 -10.66
N SER A 380 15.99 -1.46 -9.96
CA SER A 380 15.84 -2.86 -10.32
C SER A 380 14.81 -3.04 -11.43
N LEU A 381 13.67 -2.36 -11.31
CA LEU A 381 12.55 -2.46 -12.26
C LEU A 381 11.87 -1.12 -12.42
N THR A 382 11.42 -0.84 -13.65
CA THR A 382 10.61 0.33 -13.97
C THR A 382 9.27 -0.13 -14.51
N LEU A 383 8.18 0.30 -13.88
CA LEU A 383 6.83 -0.01 -14.31
C LEU A 383 6.23 1.20 -15.02
N ALA A 384 5.89 1.01 -16.30
CA ALA A 384 5.25 2.00 -17.14
C ALA A 384 3.76 1.67 -17.29
N GLY A 385 2.91 2.69 -17.21
CA GLY A 385 1.49 2.51 -17.51
C GLY A 385 0.63 3.72 -17.19
N HIS A 386 0.99 4.52 -16.19
CA HIS A 386 0.26 5.75 -15.87
C HIS A 386 0.42 6.81 -16.96
N SER A 387 -0.62 7.63 -17.13
CA SER A 387 -0.61 8.74 -18.11
C SER A 387 -0.21 10.08 -17.48
N ALA A 388 -0.13 10.15 -16.14
CA ALA A 388 0.20 11.34 -15.38
C ALA A 388 1.12 11.00 -14.17
N PRO A 389 1.68 12.00 -13.47
CA PRO A 389 2.58 11.78 -12.33
C PRO A 389 1.96 10.87 -11.26
N VAL A 390 2.78 9.97 -10.72
CA VAL A 390 2.37 9.05 -9.65
C VAL A 390 2.54 9.76 -8.31
N SER A 391 1.43 10.08 -7.67
CA SER A 391 1.35 10.89 -6.45
C SER A 391 1.38 10.06 -5.17
N ALA A 392 0.92 8.80 -5.23
CA ALA A 392 0.84 7.92 -4.08
C ALA A 392 1.19 6.48 -4.45
N VAL A 393 1.78 5.75 -3.51
CA VAL A 393 2.06 4.32 -3.62
C VAL A 393 1.80 3.69 -2.26
N ALA A 394 1.19 2.51 -2.24
CA ALA A 394 0.92 1.72 -1.04
C ALA A 394 1.26 0.24 -1.28
N ALA A 395 2.01 -0.36 -0.36
CA ALA A 395 2.36 -1.78 -0.45
C ALA A 395 1.25 -2.65 0.14
N HIS A 396 1.07 -3.85 -0.40
CA HIS A 396 0.22 -4.86 0.22
C HIS A 396 0.86 -5.33 1.55
N PRO A 397 0.10 -5.48 2.65
CA PRO A 397 0.69 -5.81 3.95
C PRO A 397 1.23 -7.23 4.07
N THR A 398 0.60 -8.23 3.44
CA THR A 398 1.05 -9.64 3.51
C THR A 398 1.77 -10.13 2.26
N SER A 399 1.29 -9.80 1.06
CA SER A 399 1.95 -10.16 -0.20
C SER A 399 3.26 -9.39 -0.38
N SER A 400 4.32 -10.12 -0.71
CA SER A 400 5.68 -9.60 -0.83
C SER A 400 5.88 -8.65 -2.00
N LEU A 401 5.14 -8.85 -3.11
CA LEU A 401 5.37 -8.21 -4.40
C LEU A 401 4.18 -7.41 -4.95
N LEU A 402 3.04 -7.41 -4.25
CA LEU A 402 1.86 -6.63 -4.64
C LEU A 402 1.89 -5.22 -4.03
N PHE A 403 1.50 -4.23 -4.84
CA PHE A 403 1.33 -2.85 -4.41
C PHE A 403 0.33 -2.10 -5.29
N ALA A 404 -0.17 -0.99 -4.78
CA ALA A 404 -1.07 -0.08 -5.48
C ALA A 404 -0.40 1.27 -5.70
N SER A 405 -0.77 1.96 -6.79
CA SER A 405 -0.32 3.30 -7.10
C SER A 405 -1.47 4.21 -7.51
N GLY A 406 -1.38 5.47 -7.11
CA GLY A 406 -2.32 6.53 -7.41
C GLY A 406 -1.66 7.59 -8.24
N SER A 407 -2.39 8.11 -9.21
CA SER A 407 -1.87 9.06 -10.18
C SER A 407 -2.84 10.21 -10.40
N TYR A 408 -2.31 11.30 -10.93
CA TYR A 408 -3.11 12.44 -11.40
C TYR A 408 -3.93 12.12 -12.67
N ASP A 409 -3.82 10.90 -13.21
CA ASP A 409 -4.62 10.42 -14.35
C ASP A 409 -5.99 9.86 -13.94
N SER A 410 -6.42 10.13 -12.70
CA SER A 410 -7.64 9.61 -12.06
C SER A 410 -7.76 8.09 -12.01
N THR A 411 -6.64 7.37 -12.14
CA THR A 411 -6.61 5.91 -11.99
C THR A 411 -5.78 5.46 -10.79
N VAL A 412 -6.30 4.44 -10.13
CA VAL A 412 -5.55 3.62 -9.18
C VAL A 412 -5.17 2.33 -9.88
N ARG A 413 -3.89 1.94 -9.83
CA ARG A 413 -3.42 0.71 -10.46
C ARG A 413 -2.85 -0.23 -9.43
N ILE A 414 -3.18 -1.51 -9.57
CA ILE A 414 -2.59 -2.60 -8.78
C ILE A 414 -1.50 -3.25 -9.62
N TRP A 415 -0.33 -3.40 -9.02
CA TRP A 415 0.86 -3.94 -9.65
C TRP A 415 1.31 -5.19 -8.91
N ASP A 416 1.94 -6.07 -9.68
CA ASP A 416 2.72 -7.18 -9.18
C ASP A 416 4.13 -7.04 -9.74
N ALA A 417 5.13 -7.01 -8.86
CA ALA A 417 6.53 -6.90 -9.28
C ALA A 417 6.99 -8.09 -10.12
N ARG A 418 6.27 -9.23 -10.11
CA ARG A 418 6.52 -10.36 -11.03
C ARG A 418 6.18 -10.02 -12.49
N SER A 419 5.22 -9.12 -12.71
CA SER A 419 4.76 -8.71 -14.04
C SER A 419 4.92 -7.20 -14.25
N PRO A 420 6.17 -6.69 -14.34
CA PRO A 420 6.42 -5.24 -14.35
C PRO A 420 5.94 -4.54 -15.62
N LYS A 421 5.71 -5.27 -16.73
CA LYS A 421 5.32 -4.67 -18.01
C LYS A 421 3.88 -4.14 -18.03
N GLN A 422 3.00 -4.64 -17.15
CA GLN A 422 1.59 -4.24 -17.12
C GLN A 422 1.02 -4.29 -15.71
N ALA A 423 0.09 -3.39 -15.40
CA ALA A 423 -0.69 -3.46 -14.18
C ALA A 423 -1.63 -4.67 -14.20
N LEU A 424 -1.88 -5.27 -13.04
CA LEU A 424 -2.87 -6.34 -12.86
C LEU A 424 -4.29 -5.80 -13.06
N PHE A 425 -4.59 -4.70 -12.37
CA PHE A 425 -5.89 -4.03 -12.45
C PHE A 425 -5.70 -2.51 -12.56
N THR A 426 -6.57 -1.89 -13.35
CA THR A 426 -6.72 -0.43 -13.43
C THR A 426 -8.11 -0.09 -12.94
N LEU A 427 -8.17 0.63 -11.83
CA LEU A 427 -9.39 1.07 -11.17
C LEU A 427 -9.58 2.56 -11.47
N PRO A 428 -10.51 2.93 -12.36
CA PRO A 428 -10.83 4.34 -12.57
C PRO A 428 -11.57 4.88 -11.35
N VAL A 429 -11.26 6.13 -10.98
CA VAL A 429 -12.05 6.88 -10.01
C VAL A 429 -13.46 7.10 -10.60
N PRO A 430 -14.54 6.64 -9.96
CA PRO A 430 -15.90 6.74 -10.52
C PRO A 430 -16.29 8.21 -10.65
N LYS A 431 -16.81 8.74 -11.77
CA LYS A 431 -17.22 10.16 -11.82
C LYS A 431 -18.31 10.49 -10.78
N LYS A 432 -18.34 11.72 -10.30
CA LYS A 432 -19.42 12.20 -9.41
C LYS A 432 -20.73 12.28 -10.21
N GLU A 433 -21.86 11.87 -9.62
CA GLU A 433 -23.16 12.02 -10.26
C GLU A 433 -23.46 13.51 -10.53
N GLY A 434 -23.76 13.85 -11.78
CA GLY A 434 -24.05 15.23 -12.22
C GLY A 434 -22.85 16.01 -12.76
N ASP A 435 -21.67 15.40 -12.83
CA ASP A 435 -20.48 16.04 -13.40
C ASP A 435 -20.51 16.00 -14.95
N ASP A 436 -20.24 17.14 -15.59
CA ASP A 436 -20.16 17.23 -17.05
C ASP A 436 -18.93 16.47 -17.58
N ASP A 437 -19.03 15.85 -18.76
CA ASP A 437 -17.93 15.11 -19.38
C ASP A 437 -16.70 15.97 -19.69
N ARG A 438 -16.84 17.30 -19.62
CA ARG A 438 -15.79 18.30 -19.85
C ARG A 438 -14.94 18.62 -18.62
N LYS A 439 -15.32 18.18 -17.42
CA LYS A 439 -14.54 18.49 -16.23
C LYS A 439 -13.25 17.68 -16.20
N GLU A 440 -12.19 18.29 -15.69
CA GLU A 440 -10.90 17.64 -15.56
C GLU A 440 -10.99 16.39 -14.67
N PRO A 441 -10.25 15.32 -15.02
CA PRO A 441 -10.22 14.10 -14.23
C PRO A 441 -9.73 14.38 -12.80
N GLU A 442 -10.42 13.82 -11.81
CA GLU A 442 -10.06 14.00 -10.40
C GLU A 442 -8.70 13.38 -10.08
N LYS A 443 -7.80 14.18 -9.49
CA LYS A 443 -6.47 13.70 -9.13
C LYS A 443 -6.53 12.84 -7.87
N VAL A 444 -5.89 11.68 -7.92
CA VAL A 444 -5.64 10.88 -6.71
C VAL A 444 -4.42 11.46 -6.00
N LEU A 445 -4.51 11.71 -4.70
CA LEU A 445 -3.43 12.28 -3.89
C LEU A 445 -2.86 11.27 -2.89
N ALA A 446 -3.69 10.34 -2.42
CA ALA A 446 -3.33 9.42 -1.36
C ALA A 446 -3.91 8.03 -1.60
N ILE A 447 -3.16 7.00 -1.20
CA ILE A 447 -3.60 5.61 -1.22
C ILE A 447 -3.04 4.90 0.01
N ASP A 448 -3.85 4.02 0.60
CA ASP A 448 -3.38 3.01 1.56
C ASP A 448 -4.12 1.68 1.36
N TRP A 449 -3.52 0.58 1.81
CA TRP A 449 -4.02 -0.78 1.59
C TRP A 449 -3.84 -1.66 2.84
N ASP A 450 -4.95 -2.20 3.38
CA ASP A 450 -4.96 -3.09 4.54
C ASP A 450 -4.94 -4.60 4.19
N GLY A 451 -4.85 -4.92 2.89
CA GLY A 451 -4.91 -6.26 2.31
C GLY A 451 -6.31 -6.67 1.80
N GLU A 452 -7.37 -6.24 2.47
CA GLU A 452 -8.76 -6.56 2.08
C GLU A 452 -9.40 -5.39 1.30
N ARG A 453 -9.14 -4.17 1.75
CA ARG A 453 -9.63 -2.90 1.25
C ARG A 453 -8.47 -2.02 0.79
N LEU A 454 -8.61 -1.53 -0.43
CA LEU A 454 -7.77 -0.49 -0.99
C LEU A 454 -8.54 0.82 -0.90
N VAL A 455 -7.93 1.84 -0.32
CA VAL A 455 -8.56 3.14 -0.12
C VAL A 455 -7.76 4.22 -0.82
N ALA A 456 -8.44 5.07 -1.59
CA ALA A 456 -7.83 6.25 -2.21
C ALA A 456 -8.57 7.53 -1.83
N GLY A 457 -7.81 8.61 -1.68
CA GLY A 457 -8.29 9.96 -1.46
C GLY A 457 -7.71 10.92 -2.49
N GLY A 458 -8.41 12.02 -2.78
CA GLY A 458 -7.93 13.02 -3.72
C GLY A 458 -8.78 14.29 -3.82
N GLU A 459 -8.73 14.91 -4.99
CA GLU A 459 -9.36 16.22 -5.30
C GLU A 459 -10.91 16.17 -5.29
N GLY A 460 -11.51 14.98 -5.41
CA GLY A 460 -12.97 14.81 -5.46
C GLY A 460 -13.72 15.07 -4.16
N SER A 461 -13.04 15.54 -3.10
CA SER A 461 -13.57 15.65 -1.72
C SER A 461 -14.30 14.38 -1.29
N ARG A 462 -13.69 13.23 -1.60
CA ARG A 462 -14.21 11.91 -1.27
C ARG A 462 -13.08 10.92 -1.11
N THR A 463 -13.38 9.90 -0.31
CA THR A 463 -12.54 8.73 -0.10
C THR A 463 -13.23 7.54 -0.75
N ILE A 464 -12.53 6.82 -1.62
CA ILE A 464 -13.07 5.70 -2.39
C ILE A 464 -12.47 4.42 -1.83
N VAL A 465 -13.34 3.46 -1.52
CA VAL A 465 -12.96 2.17 -0.94
C VAL A 465 -13.28 1.06 -1.94
N TRP A 466 -12.26 0.31 -2.33
CA TRP A 466 -12.40 -0.91 -3.11
C TRP A 466 -12.10 -2.12 -2.24
N ARG A 467 -12.89 -3.18 -2.38
CA ARG A 467 -12.60 -4.50 -1.82
C ARG A 467 -11.77 -5.29 -2.83
N VAL A 468 -10.59 -5.74 -2.40
CA VAL A 468 -9.60 -6.47 -3.21
C VAL A 468 -9.52 -7.96 -2.84
N SER A 469 -10.04 -8.37 -1.68
CA SER A 469 -9.97 -9.77 -1.24
C SER A 469 -10.82 -10.72 -2.09
N GLY A 470 -10.18 -11.79 -2.56
CA GLY A 470 -10.80 -12.87 -3.30
C GLY A 470 -11.41 -14.01 -2.47
N GLN A 471 -11.42 -13.90 -1.14
CA GLN A 471 -12.20 -14.81 -0.31
C GLN A 471 -13.52 -14.13 0.00
N GLU A 472 -14.62 -14.68 -0.53
CA GLU A 472 -15.86 -14.65 0.24
C GLU A 472 -15.48 -15.12 1.63
N SER A 473 -15.74 -14.30 2.65
CA SER A 473 -15.85 -14.85 3.99
C SER A 473 -16.93 -15.92 3.87
N GLN A 474 -16.55 -17.20 3.83
CA GLN A 474 -17.45 -18.24 4.27
C GLN A 474 -17.73 -17.88 5.72
N ALA A 475 -18.84 -17.17 5.92
CA ALA A 475 -19.53 -17.19 7.19
C ALA A 475 -19.61 -18.68 7.57
N PRO A 476 -19.20 -19.08 8.78
CA PRO A 476 -19.42 -20.45 9.20
C PRO A 476 -20.93 -20.67 9.10
N ALA A 477 -21.34 -21.50 8.13
CA ALA A 477 -22.71 -21.93 8.00
C ALA A 477 -23.10 -22.44 9.37
N ALA A 478 -24.00 -21.70 10.03
CA ALA A 478 -24.54 -22.06 11.31
C ALA A 478 -24.95 -23.53 11.21
N ALA A 479 -24.36 -24.36 12.06
CA ALA A 479 -24.74 -25.74 12.21
C ALA A 479 -26.23 -25.77 12.58
N ALA A 480 -27.08 -25.94 11.58
CA ALA A 480 -28.40 -26.50 11.75
C ALA A 480 -28.19 -27.98 12.09
N ALA A 481 -27.90 -28.24 13.36
CA ALA A 481 -28.02 -29.56 13.95
C ALA A 481 -29.39 -29.65 14.64
N GLN A 482 -30.04 -30.76 14.33
CA GLN A 482 -31.39 -31.20 14.67
C GLN A 482 -31.64 -31.36 16.18
#